data_AF-A0A941CSA4-F1
#
_entry.id   AF-A0A941CSA4-F1
#
_cell.length_a   1.000
_cell.length_b   1.000
_cell.length_c   1.000
_cell.angle_alpha   90.00
_cell.angle_beta   90.00
_cell.angle_gamma   90.00
#
_symmetry.space_group_name_H-M   'P 1'
#
loop_
_entity.id
_entity.type
_entity.pdbx_description
1 polymer ?
#
loop_
_entity_poly.entity_id
_entity_poly.type
_entity_poly.pdbx_seq_one_letter_code
_entity_poly.pdbx_strand_id
1 'polypeptide(L)' 'MMFLWLIPVVYIIYLLSDPHRSPRDHHRSSDDALAILNKRLALGEIDEEEYERKRSLLS' A
#
# COMPACT_ATOMS: atom_id res chain seq x y z
N MET A 1 26.40 9.88 4.79
CA MET A 1 25.46 10.96 5.18
C MET A 1 24.21 10.93 4.29
N MET A 2 23.59 9.76 4.09
CA MET A 2 22.34 9.57 3.30
C MET A 2 21.43 8.51 3.93
N PHE A 3 22.02 7.57 4.69
CA PHE A 3 21.31 6.47 5.37
C PHE A 3 20.36 6.91 6.49
N LEU A 4 20.54 8.12 7.07
CA LEU A 4 19.65 8.64 8.12
C LEU A 4 18.22 8.89 7.62
N TRP A 5 18.02 9.09 6.32
CA TRP A 5 16.70 9.34 5.74
C TRP A 5 15.91 8.04 5.47
N LEU A 6 16.58 6.89 5.43
CA LEU A 6 15.92 5.59 5.24
C LEU A 6 15.15 5.14 6.50
N ILE A 7 15.61 5.53 7.68
CA ILE A 7 15.01 5.14 8.96
C ILE A 7 13.53 5.57 9.07
N PRO A 8 13.15 6.85 8.83
CA PRO A 8 11.74 7.24 8.88
C PRO A 8 10.92 6.58 7.77
N VAL A 9 11.50 6.37 6.58
CA VAL A 9 10.81 5.70 5.47
C VAL A 9 10.47 4.25 5.84
N VAL A 10 11.43 3.50 6.38
CA VAL A 10 11.23 2.12 6.84
C VAL A 10 10.27 2.06 8.04
N TYR A 11 10.33 3.02 8.95
CA TYR A 11 9.41 3.10 10.09
C TYR A 11 7.96 3.35 9.64
N ILE A 12 7.75 4.24 8.67
CA ILE A 12 6.44 4.48 8.06
C ILE A 12 5.95 3.23 7.33
N ILE A 13 6.82 2.55 6.56
CA ILE A 13 6.49 1.27 5.90
C ILE A 13 6.06 0.22 6.94
N TYR A 14 6.77 0.11 8.06
CA TYR A 14 6.46 -0.85 9.12
C TYR A 14 5.13 -0.54 9.81
N LEU A 15 4.84 0.74 10.06
CA LEU A 15 3.58 1.20 10.65
C LEU A 15 2.38 0.91 9.73
N LEU A 16 2.53 1.07 8.41
CA LEU A 16 1.47 0.77 7.44
C LEU A 16 1.35 -0.74 7.14
N SER A 17 2.40 -1.52 7.40
CA SER A 17 2.42 -2.96 7.13
C SER A 17 1.77 -3.79 8.22
N ASP A 18 1.21 -3.20 9.28
CA ASP A 18 0.58 -3.94 10.37
C ASP A 18 -0.64 -4.73 9.86
N PRO A 19 -0.55 -6.06 9.70
CA PRO A 19 -1.60 -6.87 9.08
C PRO A 19 -2.61 -7.38 10.12
N HIS A 20 -2.65 -6.84 11.34
CA HIS A 20 -3.51 -7.35 12.43
C HIS A 20 -5.01 -7.01 12.34
N ARG A 21 -5.55 -6.77 11.15
CA ARG A 21 -7.01 -6.81 10.92
C ARG A 21 -7.27 -7.58 9.64
N SER A 22 -8.01 -8.66 9.58
CA SER A 22 -8.66 -9.56 10.54
C SER A 22 -9.06 -10.76 9.68
N PRO A 23 -9.04 -12.01 10.18
CA PRO A 23 -9.68 -13.11 9.47
C PRO A 23 -11.19 -12.87 9.48
N ARG A 24 -11.86 -13.18 8.36
CA ARG A 24 -13.33 -13.18 8.13
C ARG A 24 -13.90 -11.83 7.68
N ASP A 25 -14.18 -11.68 6.39
CA ASP A 25 -15.51 -11.96 5.83
C ASP A 25 -15.59 -11.56 4.35
N HIS A 26 -16.28 -12.40 3.59
CA HIS A 26 -16.23 -12.56 2.14
C HIS A 26 -16.99 -11.45 1.33
N HIS A 27 -16.93 -10.17 1.74
CA HIS A 27 -17.77 -9.11 1.15
C HIS A 27 -17.05 -7.77 0.83
N ARG A 28 -15.72 -7.74 0.65
CA ARG A 28 -14.94 -6.51 0.45
C ARG A 28 -13.95 -6.55 -0.72
N SER A 29 -14.42 -6.99 -1.90
CA SER A 29 -13.54 -7.09 -3.07
C SER A 29 -12.92 -5.76 -3.55
N SER A 30 -13.55 -4.60 -3.28
CA SER A 30 -13.00 -3.29 -3.64
C SER A 30 -12.00 -2.75 -2.62
N ASP A 31 -12.25 -2.94 -1.31
CA ASP A 31 -11.31 -2.51 -0.25
C ASP A 31 -9.98 -3.29 -0.33
N ASP A 32 -10.05 -4.59 -0.66
CA ASP A 32 -8.85 -5.42 -0.87
C ASP A 32 -8.06 -5.01 -2.13
N ALA A 33 -8.76 -4.65 -3.22
CA ALA A 33 -8.10 -4.24 -4.46
C ALA A 33 -7.32 -2.92 -4.29
N LEU A 34 -7.89 -1.94 -3.59
CA LEU A 34 -7.21 -0.70 -3.25
C LEU A 34 -6.05 -0.93 -2.26
N ALA A 35 -6.18 -1.86 -1.30
CA ALA A 35 -5.10 -2.21 -0.39
C ALA A 35 -3.91 -2.85 -1.14
N ILE A 36 -4.17 -3.72 -2.10
CA ILE A 36 -3.14 -4.32 -2.96
C ILE A 36 -2.45 -3.24 -3.81
N LEU A 37 -3.23 -2.30 -4.36
CA LEU A 37 -2.70 -1.21 -5.19
C LEU A 37 -1.77 -0.30 -4.38
N ASN A 38 -2.18 0.08 -3.17
CA ASN A 38 -1.37 0.87 -2.25
C ASN A 38 -0.08 0.14 -1.85
N LYS A 39 -0.18 -1.17 -1.57
CA LYS A 39 0.98 -2.01 -1.27
C LYS A 39 1.99 -2.00 -2.41
N ARG A 40 1.54 -2.11 -3.65
CA ARG A 40 2.41 -2.12 -4.84
C ARG A 40 3.11 -0.79 -5.08
N LEU A 41 2.41 0.33 -4.87
CA LEU A 41 3.00 1.67 -4.94
C LEU A 41 4.07 1.84 -3.85
N ALA A 42 3.76 1.41 -2.63
CA ALA A 42 4.70 1.48 -1.50
C ALA A 42 5.94 0.60 -1.68
N LEU A 43 5.82 -0.52 -2.40
CA LEU A 43 6.94 -1.38 -2.78
C LEU A 43 7.73 -0.84 -3.98
N GLY A 44 7.24 0.21 -4.66
CA GLY A 44 7.82 0.72 -5.90
C GLY A 44 7.67 -0.23 -7.09
N GLU A 45 6.76 -1.21 -7.02
CA GLU A 45 6.43 -2.12 -8.13
C GLU A 45 5.63 -1.41 -9.22
N ILE A 46 4.93 -0.34 -8.85
CA ILE A 46 4.18 0.54 -9.76
C ILE A 46 4.53 1.99 -9.44
N ASP A 47 4.52 2.83 -10.47
CA ASP A 47 4.74 4.26 -10.33
C ASP A 47 3.44 4.99 -9.96
N GLU A 48 3.56 6.23 -9.50
CA GLU A 48 2.45 7.06 -9.04
C GLU A 48 1.40 7.28 -10.14
N GLU A 49 1.85 7.46 -11.39
CA GLU A 49 0.97 7.52 -12.58
C GLU A 49 0.15 6.24 -12.79
N GLU A 50 0.77 5.07 -12.56
CA GLU A 50 0.12 3.79 -12.78
C GLU A 50 -0.86 3.44 -11.64
N TYR A 51 -0.53 3.86 -10.41
CA TYR A 51 -1.42 3.80 -9.26
C TYR A 51 -2.68 4.63 -9.47
N GLU A 52 -2.56 5.91 -9.86
CA GLU A 52 -3.73 6.78 -10.05
C GLU A 52 -4.66 6.28 -11.17
N ARG A 53 -4.10 5.78 -12.29
CA ARG A 53 -4.90 5.14 -13.36
C ARG A 53 -5.74 3.98 -12.82
N LYS A 54 -5.12 3.04 -12.09
CA LYS A 54 -5.80 1.85 -11.58
C LYS A 54 -6.76 2.16 -10.43
N ARG A 55 -6.43 3.14 -9.60
CA ARG A 55 -7.28 3.63 -8.51
C ARG A 55 -8.59 4.23 -9.06
N SER A 56 -8.52 4.99 -10.16
CA SER A 56 -9.72 5.56 -10.79
C SER A 56 -10.71 4.51 -11.31
N LEU A 57 -10.22 3.33 -11.70
CA LEU A 57 -11.04 2.21 -12.19
C LEU A 57 -11.71 1.42 -11.05
N LEU A 58 -11.21 1.58 -9.82
CA LEU A 58 -11.68 0.90 -8.61
C LEU A 58 -12.62 1.77 -7.76
N SER A 59 -12.82 3.04 -8.14
CA SER A 59 -13.68 4.03 -7.47
C SER A 59 -15.10 4.07 -8.00
#